data_AF-A0A2D6Y4I4-F1
#
_entry.id   AF-A0A2D6Y4I4-F1
#
_cell.length_a   1.000
_cell.length_b   1.000
_cell.length_c   1.000
_cell.angle_alpha   90.00
_cell.angle_beta   90.00
_cell.angle_gamma   90.00
#
_symmetry.space_group_name_H-M   'P 1'
#
loop_
_entity.id
_entity.type
_entity.pdbx_description
1 polymer ?
#
loop_
_entity_poly.entity_id
_entity_poly.type
_entity_poly.pdbx_seq_one_letter_code
_entity_poly.pdbx_strand_id
1 'polypeptide(L)'
;MADAQLDFSALTPVNHLWPSFVERLGSDKAQRAVRQALDLQAMHGHHGTLPVLFIETAGLALASTDLVREQTGLNAHGERMVLLLSSREQVIQLLQQT
;
A
#
# COMPACT_ATOMS: atom_id res chain seq x y z
N MET A 1 -18.88 8.93 -7.54
CA MET A 1 -18.43 8.71 -6.14
C MET A 1 -17.15 9.50 -5.99
N ALA A 2 -17.04 10.35 -4.96
CA ALA A 2 -15.92 11.27 -4.84
C ALA A 2 -14.60 10.51 -4.88
N ASP A 3 -13.83 10.77 -5.92
CA ASP A 3 -12.47 10.29 -6.13
C ASP A 3 -11.60 10.99 -5.10
N ALA A 4 -11.65 10.50 -3.86
CA ALA A 4 -10.83 11.01 -2.77
C ALA A 4 -9.40 10.61 -3.10
N GLN A 5 -8.74 11.45 -3.88
CA GLN A 5 -7.35 11.30 -4.27
C GLN A 5 -6.52 11.25 -3.00
N LEU A 6 -5.83 10.12 -2.77
CA LEU A 6 -4.92 9.96 -1.64
C LEU A 6 -3.79 10.97 -1.77
N ASP A 7 -3.56 11.74 -0.71
CA ASP A 7 -2.41 12.64 -0.59
C ASP A 7 -1.33 11.94 0.23
N PHE A 8 -0.19 11.66 -0.41
CA PHE A 8 0.97 11.02 0.20
C PHE A 8 2.04 12.03 0.63
N SER A 9 1.88 13.32 0.32
CA SER A 9 2.92 14.34 0.55
C SER A 9 3.24 14.57 2.04
N ALA A 10 2.27 14.31 2.92
CA ALA A 10 2.43 14.41 4.37
C ALA A 10 2.92 13.09 5.01
N LEU A 11 3.09 12.01 4.24
CA LEU A 11 3.38 10.68 4.77
C LEU A 11 4.88 10.40 4.75
N THR A 12 5.39 9.86 5.85
CA THR A 12 6.82 9.51 5.97
C THR A 12 7.06 8.06 5.54
N PRO A 13 8.01 7.79 4.62
CA PRO A 13 8.43 6.43 4.30
C PRO A 13 9.14 5.73 5.46
N VAL A 14 8.73 4.51 5.77
CA VAL A 14 9.28 3.67 6.86
C VAL A 14 9.36 2.20 6.44
N ASN A 15 10.05 1.39 7.24
CA ASN A 15 10.23 -0.05 6.99
C ASN A 15 9.60 -0.95 8.07
N HIS A 16 8.90 -0.39 9.05
CA HIS A 16 8.38 -1.13 10.21
C HIS A 16 6.88 -1.47 10.12
N LEU A 17 6.13 -0.96 9.14
CA LEU A 17 4.70 -1.24 9.03
C LEU A 17 4.41 -2.72 8.79
N TRP A 18 5.17 -3.39 7.93
CA TRP A 18 4.99 -4.81 7.66
C TRP A 18 5.19 -5.69 8.90
N PRO A 19 6.32 -5.62 9.62
CA PRO A 19 6.49 -6.42 10.84
C PRO A 19 5.42 -6.10 11.89
N SER A 20 5.08 -4.82 12.11
CA SER A 20 4.01 -4.45 13.06
C SER A 20 2.64 -4.97 12.63
N PHE A 21 2.33 -4.98 11.33
CA PHE A 21 1.08 -5.52 10.80
C PHE A 21 0.99 -7.04 10.99
N VAL A 22 2.10 -7.76 10.74
CA VAL A 22 2.20 -9.20 10.97
C VAL A 22 2.06 -9.55 12.46
N GLU A 23 2.72 -8.81 13.34
CA GLU A 23 2.61 -9.01 14.80
C GLU A 23 1.18 -8.82 15.31
N ARG A 24 0.47 -7.82 14.78
CA ARG A 24 -0.90 -7.49 15.21
C ARG A 24 -1.95 -8.44 14.66
N LEU A 25 -1.86 -8.80 13.38
CA LEU A 25 -2.90 -9.54 12.66
C LEU A 25 -2.62 -11.06 12.60
N GLY A 26 -1.35 -11.45 12.68
CA GLY A 26 -0.86 -12.80 12.42
C GLY A 26 -0.46 -13.00 10.95
N SER A 27 0.61 -13.79 10.73
CA SER A 27 1.24 -14.01 9.41
C SER A 27 0.25 -14.37 8.31
N ASP A 28 -0.57 -15.40 8.51
CA ASP A 28 -1.50 -15.89 7.48
C ASP A 28 -2.50 -14.83 7.02
N LYS A 29 -3.04 -14.07 7.98
CA LYS A 29 -4.02 -13.03 7.69
C LYS A 29 -3.36 -11.82 7.04
N ALA A 30 -2.17 -11.44 7.47
CA ALA A 30 -1.39 -10.36 6.86
C ALA A 30 -1.05 -10.69 5.40
N GLN A 31 -0.57 -11.90 5.12
CA GLN A 31 -0.30 -12.35 3.75
C GLN A 31 -1.56 -12.37 2.87
N ARG A 32 -2.70 -12.82 3.40
CA ARG A 32 -3.97 -12.77 2.67
C ARG A 32 -4.40 -11.34 2.34
N ALA A 33 -4.21 -10.39 3.25
CA ALA A 33 -4.54 -8.99 3.00
C ALA A 33 -3.68 -8.39 1.86
N VAL A 34 -2.36 -8.66 1.86
CA VAL A 34 -1.48 -8.24 0.76
C VAL A 34 -1.89 -8.90 -0.55
N ARG A 35 -2.24 -10.20 -0.51
CA ARG A 35 -2.73 -10.91 -1.70
C ARG A 35 -4.00 -10.28 -2.26
N GLN A 36 -4.96 -9.93 -1.39
CA GLN A 36 -6.20 -9.25 -1.80
C GLN A 36 -5.93 -7.87 -2.40
N ALA A 37 -4.93 -7.14 -1.90
CA ALA A 37 -4.49 -5.88 -2.49
C ALA A 37 -3.96 -6.07 -3.92
N LEU A 38 -3.14 -7.11 -4.15
CA LEU A 38 -2.65 -7.46 -5.48
C LEU A 38 -3.77 -7.93 -6.41
N ASP A 39 -4.70 -8.75 -5.91
CA ASP A 39 -5.84 -9.22 -6.70
C ASP A 39 -6.74 -8.02 -7.10
N LEU A 40 -6.91 -7.01 -6.23
CA LEU A 40 -7.60 -5.76 -6.59
C LEU A 40 -6.91 -5.03 -7.74
N GLN A 41 -5.59 -4.90 -7.71
CA GLN A 41 -4.81 -4.30 -8.81
C GLN A 41 -4.98 -5.11 -10.10
N ALA A 42 -4.99 -6.44 -10.03
CA ALA A 42 -5.19 -7.29 -11.20
C ALA A 42 -6.60 -7.17 -11.79
N MET A 43 -7.62 -6.94 -10.96
CA MET A 43 -9.02 -6.82 -11.39
C MET A 43 -9.39 -5.42 -11.91
N HIS A 44 -8.84 -4.37 -11.31
CA HIS A 44 -9.30 -2.99 -11.52
C HIS A 44 -8.18 -2.00 -11.88
N GLY A 45 -6.92 -2.42 -11.77
CA GLY A 45 -5.76 -1.58 -12.04
C GLY A 45 -5.21 -1.70 -13.46
N HIS A 46 -4.09 -1.02 -13.69
CA HIS A 46 -3.26 -1.10 -14.89
C HIS A 46 -1.78 -0.93 -14.52
N HIS A 47 -0.88 -0.95 -15.50
CA HIS A 47 0.58 -0.87 -15.29
C HIS A 47 1.10 0.31 -14.45
N GLY A 48 0.31 1.38 -14.31
CA GLY A 48 0.65 2.57 -13.51
C GLY A 48 -0.10 2.65 -12.19
N THR A 49 -0.76 1.57 -11.77
CA THR A 49 -1.49 1.53 -10.50
C THR A 49 -0.70 0.77 -9.45
N LEU A 50 -0.75 1.24 -8.21
CA LEU A 50 -0.16 0.63 -7.03
C LEU A 50 -1.27 0.33 -6.03
N PRO A 51 -1.47 -0.92 -5.60
CA PRO A 51 -2.42 -1.20 -4.54
C PRO A 51 -1.95 -0.64 -3.20
N VAL A 52 -2.89 -0.04 -2.48
CA VAL A 52 -2.69 0.54 -1.15
C VAL A 52 -3.47 -0.29 -0.14
N LEU A 53 -2.78 -0.76 0.91
CA LEU A 53 -3.36 -1.50 2.02
C LEU A 53 -3.32 -0.64 3.29
N PHE A 54 -4.50 -0.29 3.79
CA PHE A 54 -4.66 0.45 5.04
C PHE A 54 -4.47 -0.51 6.21
N ILE A 55 -3.37 -0.36 6.95
CA ILE A 55 -2.98 -1.36 7.94
C ILE A 55 -3.93 -1.41 9.13
N GLU A 56 -4.65 -0.33 9.44
CA GLU A 56 -5.58 -0.27 10.57
C GLU A 56 -6.84 -1.10 10.34
N THR A 57 -7.39 -1.03 9.12
CA THR A 57 -8.72 -1.56 8.76
C THR A 57 -8.67 -2.74 7.79
N ALA A 58 -7.50 -3.04 7.22
CA ALA A 58 -7.35 -3.90 6.04
C ALA A 58 -8.17 -3.41 4.83
N GLY A 59 -8.49 -2.10 4.79
CA GLY A 59 -9.08 -1.47 3.61
C GLY A 59 -8.11 -1.47 2.44
N LEU A 60 -8.65 -1.41 1.22
CA LEU A 60 -7.87 -1.45 -0.01
C LEU A 60 -8.23 -0.26 -0.91
N ALA A 61 -7.23 0.25 -1.62
CA ALA A 61 -7.39 1.24 -2.68
C ALA A 61 -6.37 1.00 -3.80
N LEU A 62 -6.51 1.74 -4.90
CA LEU A 62 -5.51 1.84 -5.95
C LEU A 62 -5.03 3.29 -6.03
N ALA A 63 -3.73 3.48 -6.19
CA ALA A 63 -3.11 4.79 -6.37
C ALA A 63 -2.27 4.80 -7.64
N SER A 64 -1.96 5.98 -8.17
CA SER A 64 -0.98 6.11 -9.26
C SER A 64 0.45 5.88 -8.73
N THR A 65 1.23 5.05 -9.44
CA THR A 65 2.66 4.87 -9.15
C THR A 65 3.43 6.18 -9.29
N ASP A 66 3.04 7.02 -10.26
CA ASP A 66 3.68 8.31 -10.52
C ASP A 66 3.41 9.28 -9.37
N LEU A 67 2.16 9.34 -8.89
CA LEU A 67 1.78 10.19 -7.76
C LEU A 67 2.57 9.81 -6.49
N VAL A 68 2.67 8.51 -6.19
CA VAL A 68 3.44 8.02 -5.04
C VAL A 68 4.91 8.39 -5.19
N ARG A 69 5.50 8.21 -6.38
CA ARG A 69 6.89 8.59 -6.65
C ARG A 69 7.11 10.09 -6.48
N GLU A 70 6.24 10.92 -7.03
CA GLU A 70 6.32 12.38 -6.96
C GLU A 70 6.23 12.91 -5.53
N GLN A 71 5.34 12.34 -4.72
CA GLN A 71 5.07 12.85 -3.37
C GLN A 71 5.96 12.25 -2.28
N THR A 72 6.54 11.06 -2.51
CA THR A 72 7.24 10.30 -1.46
C THR A 72 8.67 9.90 -1.84
N GLY A 73 9.01 9.97 -3.14
CA GLY A 73 10.28 9.46 -3.68
C GLY A 73 10.37 7.93 -3.77
N LEU A 74 9.33 7.19 -3.37
CA LEU A 74 9.30 5.73 -3.45
C LEU A 74 9.13 5.24 -4.89
N ASN A 75 9.98 4.31 -5.31
CA ASN A 75 9.94 3.73 -6.65
C ASN A 75 9.22 2.37 -6.63
N ALA A 76 8.01 2.32 -7.17
CA ALA A 76 7.19 1.11 -7.23
C ALA A 76 7.27 0.36 -8.57
N HIS A 77 8.36 0.50 -9.32
CA HIS A 77 8.56 -0.11 -10.64
C HIS A 77 8.74 -1.64 -10.63
N GLY A 78 8.72 -2.29 -9.45
CA GLY A 78 8.81 -3.74 -9.32
C GLY A 78 7.47 -4.44 -9.58
N GLU A 79 7.51 -5.76 -9.74
CA GLU A 79 6.30 -6.58 -9.74
C GLU A 79 5.82 -6.83 -8.31
N ARG A 80 4.49 -7.00 -8.14
CA ARG A 80 3.85 -7.40 -6.88
C ARG A 80 4.16 -6.44 -5.73
N MET A 81 4.16 -5.15 -6.03
CA MET A 81 4.37 -4.06 -5.08
C MET A 81 3.06 -3.69 -4.40
N VAL A 82 3.09 -3.44 -3.09
CA VAL A 82 1.96 -2.97 -2.30
C VAL A 82 2.42 -1.84 -1.41
N LEU A 83 1.68 -0.73 -1.38
CA LEU A 83 1.91 0.37 -0.46
C LEU A 83 1.12 0.12 0.82
N LEU A 84 1.82 -0.18 1.91
CA LEU A 84 1.22 -0.18 3.23
C LEU A 84 1.07 1.27 3.69
N LEU A 85 -0.10 1.62 4.21
CA LEU A 85 -0.38 2.96 4.70
C LEU A 85 -0.95 2.89 6.11
N SER A 86 -0.37 3.67 7.02
CA SER A 86 -0.94 3.98 8.32
C SER A 86 -1.44 5.42 8.34
N SER A 87 -2.75 5.60 8.34
CA SER A 87 -3.35 6.93 8.47
C SER A 87 -3.18 7.46 9.89
N ARG A 88 -3.07 6.57 10.89
CA ARG A 88 -2.87 6.98 12.28
C ARG A 88 -1.47 7.54 12.50
N GLU A 89 -0.46 6.86 11.99
CA GLU A 89 0.95 7.22 12.21
C GLU A 89 1.47 8.19 11.13
N GLN A 90 0.70 8.43 10.07
CA GLN A 90 1.10 9.25 8.91
C GLN A 90 2.39 8.73 8.26
N VAL A 91 2.47 7.41 8.11
CA VAL A 91 3.62 6.73 7.51
C VAL A 91 3.19 5.73 6.45
N ILE A 92 4.11 5.43 5.55
CA ILE A 92 3.93 4.47 4.46
C ILE A 92 5.12 3.54 4.35
N GLN A 93 4.90 2.33 3.86
CA GLN A 93 5.96 1.39 3.52
C GLN A 93 5.67 0.76 2.17
N LEU A 94 6.66 0.78 1.29
CA LEU A 94 6.59 0.02 0.06
C LEU A 94 7.04 -1.42 0.32
N LEU A 95 6.14 -2.37 0.08
CA LEU A 95 6.38 -3.80 0.26
C LEU A 95 6.44 -4.49 -1.10
N GLN A 96 7.43 -5.35 -1.31
CA GLN A 96 7.46 -6.28 -2.43
C GLN A 96 7.08 -7.68 -1.93
N GLN A 97 6.05 -8.29 -2.52
CA GLN A 97 5.67 -9.66 -2.19
C GLN A 97 6.48 -10.67 -3.03
N THR A 98 7.40 -11.37 -2.38
CA THR A 98 8.12 -12.54 -2.93
C THR A 98 7.20 -13.74 -3.08
#